data_AF-A0A1B7WD60-F1
#
_entry.id   AF-A0A1B7WD60-F1
#
_cell.length_a   1.000
_cell.length_b   1.000
_cell.length_c   1.000
_cell.angle_alpha   90.00
_cell.angle_beta   90.00
_cell.angle_gamma   90.00
#
_symmetry.space_group_name_H-M   'P 1'
#
loop_
_entity.id
_entity.type
_entity.pdbx_description
1 polymer ?
#
loop_
_entity_poly.entity_id
_entity_poly.type
_entity_poly.pdbx_seq_one_letter_code
_entity_poly.pdbx_strand_id
1 'polypeptide(L)'
;MSSEWLSQVLTTDTSWQVSAQAAALADPLRAKVFNITSDNVAEVIQRRGDLLKLVFPNFSQFCQTTLKIQPPEVRCTELVEVLQVLWDLWLPLGIQIAAQRQQLGKPFVQGILGAQGTGKTTMSRILGLILQQLGYRTLSLSLDDLYKTYSERLALLQQDSRLLWRGPPGTHDIHLALIVLDQIHQGKSPVIVPRFDKSAHGGAGDRTTPEVITNPIDIVLFEGWFVGVKPIPPKVLLTPPPPILTDVDKQFASDMNNQLKDYLPLWERLDSLIVLYPTDYRYSLAWRKQAERQMIAAGKSGMSDAEIEEFVNYFWRSLHPELFINPLIQSSSVDLVIEINADHSFGNFRSPTSLRSRGSD
;
A
#
# COMPACT_ATOMS: atom_id res chain seq x y z
N MET A 1 -26.34 0.27 4.47
CA MET A 1 -27.33 -0.61 3.82
C MET A 1 -26.73 -2.01 3.81
N SER A 2 -27.45 -3.05 4.25
CA SER A 2 -26.89 -4.40 4.24
C SER A 2 -26.63 -4.82 2.79
N SER A 3 -25.41 -5.25 2.50
CA SER A 3 -24.98 -5.74 1.20
C SER A 3 -25.42 -7.19 0.98
N GLU A 4 -26.64 -7.53 1.39
CA GLU A 4 -27.21 -8.88 1.25
C GLU A 4 -27.20 -9.35 -0.21
N TRP A 5 -27.35 -8.41 -1.15
CA TRP A 5 -27.28 -8.67 -2.59
C TRP A 5 -25.90 -9.12 -3.07
N LEU A 6 -24.79 -8.79 -2.38
CA LEU A 6 -23.44 -9.08 -2.86
C LEU A 6 -23.17 -10.58 -2.95
N SER A 7 -23.78 -11.36 -2.05
CA SER A 7 -23.73 -12.82 -2.09
C SER A 7 -24.39 -13.40 -3.35
N GLN A 8 -25.39 -12.71 -3.91
CA GLN A 8 -26.13 -13.14 -5.10
C GLN A 8 -25.31 -13.00 -6.38
N VAL A 9 -24.29 -12.13 -6.41
CA VAL A 9 -23.41 -11.97 -7.59
C VAL A 9 -22.72 -13.27 -7.97
N LEU A 10 -22.46 -14.14 -7.00
CA LEU A 10 -21.81 -15.44 -7.17
C LEU A 10 -22.78 -16.55 -7.61
N THR A 11 -24.06 -16.22 -7.79
CA THR A 11 -25.11 -17.13 -8.23
C THR A 11 -25.49 -16.84 -9.69
N THR A 12 -26.46 -17.60 -10.22
CA THR A 12 -27.06 -17.33 -11.53
C THR A 12 -28.11 -16.22 -11.51
N ASP A 13 -28.48 -15.70 -10.34
CA ASP A 13 -29.43 -14.59 -10.21
C ASP A 13 -28.81 -13.29 -10.73
N THR A 14 -29.60 -12.47 -11.43
CA THR A 14 -29.22 -11.14 -11.93
C THR A 14 -29.95 -10.01 -11.21
N SER A 15 -30.86 -10.32 -10.27
CA SER A 15 -31.64 -9.34 -9.50
C SER A 15 -30.75 -8.36 -8.72
N TRP A 16 -29.54 -8.80 -8.34
CA TRP A 16 -28.54 -7.99 -7.64
C TRP A 16 -28.09 -6.74 -8.41
N GLN A 17 -28.18 -6.74 -9.75
CA GLN A 17 -27.66 -5.65 -10.60
C GLN A 17 -28.31 -4.31 -10.26
N VAL A 18 -29.63 -4.28 -10.04
CA VAL A 18 -30.35 -3.03 -9.73
C VAL A 18 -29.90 -2.47 -8.38
N SER A 19 -29.80 -3.32 -7.37
CA SER A 19 -29.32 -2.94 -6.03
C SER A 19 -27.86 -2.48 -6.07
N ALA A 20 -27.02 -3.14 -6.86
CA ALA A 20 -25.61 -2.78 -7.02
C ALA A 20 -25.41 -1.44 -7.74
N GLN A 21 -26.21 -1.16 -8.77
CA GLN A 21 -26.19 0.13 -9.48
C GLN A 21 -26.63 1.27 -8.54
N ALA A 22 -27.72 1.06 -7.79
CA ALA A 22 -28.19 2.04 -6.82
C ALA A 22 -27.14 2.28 -5.71
N ALA A 23 -26.53 1.22 -5.18
CA ALA A 23 -25.47 1.33 -4.17
C ALA A 23 -24.23 2.07 -4.69
N ALA A 24 -23.83 1.84 -5.94
CA ALA A 24 -22.68 2.49 -6.55
C ALA A 24 -22.89 4.01 -6.75
N LEU A 25 -24.12 4.44 -7.03
CA LEU A 25 -24.48 5.86 -7.17
C LEU A 25 -24.79 6.55 -5.82
N ALA A 26 -25.06 5.78 -4.76
CA ALA A 26 -25.39 6.31 -3.44
C ALA A 26 -24.20 6.96 -2.70
N ASP A 27 -22.96 6.69 -3.13
CA ASP A 27 -21.75 7.36 -2.65
C ASP A 27 -21.15 8.21 -3.81
N PRO A 28 -21.55 9.50 -3.94
CA PRO A 28 -21.10 10.35 -5.03
C PRO A 28 -19.58 10.58 -5.06
N LEU A 29 -18.89 10.53 -3.91
CA LEU A 29 -17.44 10.72 -3.85
C LEU A 29 -16.72 9.50 -4.43
N ARG A 30 -17.14 8.30 -4.04
CA ARG A 30 -16.61 7.05 -4.58
C ARG A 30 -16.98 6.86 -6.05
N ALA A 31 -18.22 7.19 -6.42
CA ALA A 31 -18.67 7.17 -7.80
C ALA A 31 -17.78 8.08 -8.67
N LYS A 32 -17.47 9.29 -8.20
CA LYS A 32 -16.55 10.21 -8.90
C LYS A 32 -15.14 9.61 -9.05
N VAL A 33 -14.60 9.02 -7.98
CA VAL A 33 -13.25 8.40 -8.01
C VAL A 33 -13.15 7.30 -9.06
N PHE A 34 -14.16 6.44 -9.17
CA PHE A 34 -14.17 5.32 -10.12
C PHE A 34 -14.93 5.63 -11.43
N ASN A 35 -15.21 6.91 -11.71
CA ASN A 35 -15.90 7.39 -12.90
C ASN A 35 -17.24 6.67 -13.19
N ILE A 36 -18.07 6.51 -12.15
CA ILE A 36 -19.40 5.90 -12.22
C ILE A 36 -20.44 7.02 -12.31
N THR A 37 -21.25 7.00 -13.36
CA THR A 37 -22.33 7.97 -13.62
C THR A 37 -23.64 7.24 -13.88
N SER A 38 -24.77 7.96 -13.89
CA SER A 38 -26.07 7.41 -14.29
C SER A 38 -26.03 6.73 -15.65
N ASP A 39 -25.16 7.21 -16.54
CA ASP A 39 -25.12 6.82 -17.94
C ASP A 39 -24.31 5.53 -18.15
N ASN A 40 -23.33 5.26 -17.29
CA ASN A 40 -22.42 4.10 -17.43
C ASN A 40 -22.54 3.06 -16.30
N VAL A 41 -23.31 3.33 -15.24
CA VAL A 41 -23.36 2.47 -14.05
C VAL A 41 -23.73 1.03 -14.38
N ALA A 42 -24.68 0.81 -15.30
CA ALA A 42 -25.12 -0.52 -15.67
C ALA A 42 -23.97 -1.37 -16.26
N GLU A 43 -23.21 -0.78 -17.19
CA GLU A 43 -22.06 -1.43 -17.81
C GLU A 43 -20.93 -1.66 -16.81
N VAL A 44 -20.61 -0.66 -15.99
CA VAL A 44 -19.53 -0.74 -14.99
C VAL A 44 -19.83 -1.84 -13.97
N ILE A 45 -21.06 -1.92 -13.48
CA ILE A 45 -21.48 -2.91 -12.48
C ILE A 45 -21.57 -4.31 -13.08
N GLN A 46 -22.01 -4.45 -14.33
CA GLN A 46 -21.99 -5.73 -15.03
C GLN A 46 -20.56 -6.26 -15.17
N ARG A 47 -19.64 -5.45 -15.71
CA ARG A 47 -18.22 -5.83 -15.87
C ARG A 47 -17.57 -6.19 -14.54
N ARG A 48 -17.88 -5.45 -13.48
CA ARG A 48 -17.38 -5.72 -12.12
C ARG A 48 -17.92 -7.05 -11.57
N GLY A 49 -19.19 -7.35 -11.79
CA GLY A 49 -19.81 -8.63 -11.41
C GLY A 49 -19.18 -9.82 -12.12
N ASP A 50 -18.93 -9.69 -13.43
CA ASP A 50 -18.28 -10.74 -14.22
C ASP A 50 -16.83 -10.97 -13.74
N LEU A 51 -16.10 -9.90 -13.46
CA LEU A 51 -14.75 -10.00 -12.89
C LEU A 51 -14.76 -10.59 -11.48
N LEU A 52 -15.73 -10.24 -10.62
CA LEU A 52 -15.87 -10.84 -9.29
C LEU A 52 -15.98 -12.36 -9.40
N LYS A 53 -16.80 -12.89 -10.30
CA LYS A 53 -16.97 -14.34 -10.50
C LYS A 53 -15.65 -15.02 -10.87
N LEU A 54 -14.81 -14.39 -11.69
CA LEU A 54 -13.49 -14.90 -12.08
C LEU A 54 -12.46 -14.85 -10.94
N VAL A 55 -12.47 -13.78 -10.16
CA VAL A 55 -11.51 -13.55 -9.07
C VAL A 55 -11.86 -14.36 -7.82
N PHE A 56 -13.16 -14.61 -7.58
CA PHE A 56 -13.66 -15.15 -6.31
C PHE A 56 -13.01 -16.48 -5.85
N PRO A 57 -12.74 -17.48 -6.70
CA PRO A 57 -12.11 -18.72 -6.26
C PRO A 57 -10.73 -18.50 -5.63
N ASN A 58 -9.86 -17.75 -6.30
CA ASN A 58 -8.51 -17.43 -5.81
C ASN A 58 -8.56 -16.51 -4.59
N PHE A 59 -9.50 -15.56 -4.58
CA PHE A 59 -9.72 -14.68 -3.45
C PHE A 59 -10.20 -15.44 -2.20
N SER A 60 -11.13 -16.39 -2.36
CA SER A 60 -11.63 -17.24 -1.28
C SER A 60 -10.50 -18.09 -0.69
N GLN A 61 -9.67 -18.70 -1.55
CA GLN A 61 -8.48 -19.43 -1.13
C GLN A 61 -7.48 -18.52 -0.39
N PHE A 62 -7.28 -17.29 -0.87
CA PHE A 62 -6.43 -16.31 -0.19
C PHE A 62 -6.97 -15.96 1.21
N CYS A 63 -8.28 -15.74 1.35
CA CYS A 63 -8.92 -15.46 2.64
C CYS A 63 -8.70 -16.62 3.63
N GLN A 64 -8.87 -17.86 3.18
CA GLN A 64 -8.68 -19.04 4.04
C GLN A 64 -7.22 -19.25 4.44
N THR A 65 -6.29 -19.14 3.49
CA THR A 65 -4.88 -19.51 3.73
C THR A 65 -4.05 -18.39 4.33
N THR A 66 -4.29 -17.15 3.91
CA THR A 66 -3.49 -15.98 4.32
C THR A 66 -4.17 -15.19 5.42
N LEU A 67 -5.47 -14.92 5.29
CA LEU A 67 -6.22 -14.17 6.30
C LEU A 67 -6.77 -15.06 7.42
N LYS A 68 -6.72 -16.39 7.25
CA LYS A 68 -7.25 -17.39 8.19
C LYS A 68 -8.74 -17.24 8.49
N ILE A 69 -9.50 -16.70 7.53
CA ILE A 69 -10.96 -16.58 7.62
C ILE A 69 -11.57 -17.94 7.28
N GLN A 70 -12.36 -18.50 8.21
CA GLN A 70 -12.93 -19.84 8.03
C GLN A 70 -14.04 -19.89 6.95
N PRO A 71 -14.22 -21.05 6.29
CA PRO A 71 -15.26 -21.23 5.29
C PRO A 71 -16.69 -21.17 5.87
N PRO A 72 -17.69 -20.86 5.04
CA PRO A 72 -19.05 -20.51 5.47
C PRO A 72 -19.87 -21.75 5.82
N GLU A 73 -19.67 -22.32 7.01
CA GLU A 73 -20.63 -23.27 7.61
C GLU A 73 -21.62 -22.54 8.55
N VAL A 74 -21.22 -21.35 9.01
CA VAL A 74 -22.04 -20.40 9.77
C VAL A 74 -21.78 -19.05 9.12
N ARG A 75 -22.81 -18.20 8.91
CA ARG A 75 -22.69 -16.86 8.32
C ARG A 75 -21.45 -16.10 8.87
N CYS A 76 -20.30 -16.23 8.22
CA CYS A 76 -19.05 -15.63 8.67
C CYS A 76 -19.09 -14.15 8.31
N THR A 77 -19.38 -13.31 9.30
CA THR A 77 -19.44 -11.85 9.16
C THR A 77 -18.15 -11.30 8.53
N GLU A 78 -17.00 -11.87 8.91
CA GLU A 78 -15.68 -11.48 8.39
C GLU A 78 -15.54 -11.70 6.87
N LEU A 79 -16.01 -12.83 6.32
CA LEU A 79 -15.92 -13.07 4.88
C LEU A 79 -16.81 -12.11 4.10
N VAL A 80 -17.98 -11.76 4.64
CA VAL A 80 -18.89 -10.78 4.04
C VAL A 80 -18.26 -9.38 4.03
N GLU A 81 -17.60 -8.99 5.11
CA GLU A 81 -16.89 -7.72 5.22
C GLU A 81 -15.73 -7.63 4.21
N VAL A 82 -14.89 -8.66 4.12
CA VAL A 82 -13.77 -8.66 3.17
C VAL A 82 -14.26 -8.77 1.71
N LEU A 83 -15.37 -9.48 1.46
CA LEU A 83 -16.03 -9.49 0.15
C LEU A 83 -16.58 -8.11 -0.22
N GLN A 84 -17.13 -7.37 0.75
CA GLN A 84 -17.55 -5.98 0.54
C GLN A 84 -16.35 -5.11 0.13
N VAL A 85 -15.21 -5.26 0.80
CA VAL A 85 -13.97 -4.55 0.44
C VAL A 85 -13.51 -4.91 -0.98
N LEU A 86 -13.55 -6.19 -1.34
CA LEU A 86 -13.23 -6.64 -2.69
C LEU A 86 -14.09 -5.93 -3.73
N TRP A 87 -15.39 -5.84 -3.47
CA TRP A 87 -16.35 -5.19 -4.36
C TRP A 87 -16.19 -3.68 -4.46
N ASP A 88 -16.02 -3.02 -3.32
CA ASP A 88 -16.07 -1.57 -3.20
C ASP A 88 -14.76 -0.88 -3.57
N LEU A 89 -13.64 -1.57 -3.35
CA LEU A 89 -12.30 -0.99 -3.48
C LEU A 89 -11.43 -1.78 -4.44
N TRP A 90 -11.14 -3.05 -4.14
CA TRP A 90 -10.06 -3.75 -4.85
C TRP A 90 -10.40 -4.04 -6.31
N LEU A 91 -11.63 -4.48 -6.63
CA LEU A 91 -12.06 -4.70 -8.01
C LEU A 91 -12.04 -3.40 -8.85
N PRO A 92 -12.68 -2.29 -8.42
CA PRO A 92 -12.59 -1.01 -9.12
C PRO A 92 -11.14 -0.55 -9.33
N LEU A 93 -10.31 -0.69 -8.30
CA LEU A 93 -8.92 -0.26 -8.34
C LEU A 93 -8.09 -1.11 -9.33
N GLY A 94 -8.28 -2.43 -9.34
CA GLY A 94 -7.62 -3.32 -10.30
C GLY A 94 -8.02 -3.00 -11.75
N ILE A 95 -9.31 -2.71 -11.99
CA ILE A 95 -9.81 -2.26 -13.31
C ILE A 95 -9.15 -0.93 -13.72
N GLN A 96 -9.07 0.03 -12.79
CA GLN A 96 -8.45 1.34 -13.06
C GLN A 96 -6.96 1.22 -13.38
N ILE A 97 -6.20 0.44 -12.60
CA ILE A 97 -4.77 0.20 -12.85
C ILE A 97 -4.57 -0.49 -14.20
N ALA A 98 -5.39 -1.49 -14.53
CA ALA A 98 -5.35 -2.16 -15.82
C ALA A 98 -5.60 -1.19 -17.00
N ALA A 99 -6.58 -0.29 -16.85
CA ALA A 99 -6.86 0.74 -17.86
C ALA A 99 -5.71 1.75 -18.00
N GLN A 100 -5.11 2.19 -16.89
CA GLN A 100 -3.95 3.08 -16.90
C GLN A 100 -2.74 2.44 -17.58
N ARG A 101 -2.43 1.18 -17.26
CA ARG A 101 -1.41 0.41 -17.97
C ARG A 101 -1.75 0.38 -19.47
N GLN A 102 -2.97 -0.01 -19.84
CA GLN A 102 -3.36 -0.12 -21.25
C GLN A 102 -3.15 1.19 -22.01
N GLN A 103 -3.57 2.31 -21.43
CA GLN A 103 -3.40 3.64 -21.99
C GLN A 103 -1.93 4.06 -22.11
N LEU A 104 -1.11 3.72 -21.13
CA LEU A 104 0.31 4.07 -21.10
C LEU A 104 1.14 3.26 -22.12
N GLY A 105 0.73 2.03 -22.44
CA GLY A 105 1.35 1.21 -23.49
C GLY A 105 2.72 0.62 -23.15
N LYS A 106 3.17 0.75 -21.91
CA LYS A 106 4.43 0.20 -21.36
C LYS A 106 4.19 -0.34 -19.95
N PRO A 107 5.17 -1.03 -19.32
CA PRO A 107 5.02 -1.44 -17.92
C PRO A 107 4.65 -0.27 -17.03
N PHE A 108 3.69 -0.49 -16.12
CA PHE A 108 3.12 0.54 -15.25
C PHE A 108 3.56 0.32 -13.80
N VAL A 109 4.08 1.36 -13.15
CA VAL A 109 4.53 1.30 -11.74
C VAL A 109 3.52 2.02 -10.85
N GLN A 110 2.70 1.24 -10.15
CA GLN A 110 1.76 1.73 -9.16
C GLN A 110 2.44 1.83 -7.79
N GLY A 111 2.67 3.05 -7.31
CA GLY A 111 3.11 3.32 -5.95
C GLY A 111 1.96 3.14 -4.94
N ILE A 112 2.25 2.53 -3.80
CA ILE A 112 1.32 2.35 -2.68
C ILE A 112 2.00 2.78 -1.37
N LEU A 113 1.60 3.94 -0.85
CA LEU A 113 2.02 4.42 0.47
C LEU A 113 1.04 3.95 1.54
N GLY A 114 1.55 3.65 2.73
CA GLY A 114 0.71 3.41 3.90
C GLY A 114 1.54 3.07 5.13
N ALA A 115 1.10 3.52 6.31
CA ALA A 115 1.77 3.18 7.57
C ALA A 115 1.73 1.67 7.87
N GLN A 116 2.45 1.23 8.90
CA GLN A 116 2.35 -0.16 9.37
C GLN A 116 0.91 -0.46 9.81
N GLY A 117 0.40 -1.65 9.49
CA GLY A 117 -0.97 -2.05 9.80
C GLY A 117 -2.05 -1.63 8.79
N THR A 118 -1.77 -0.72 7.84
CA THR A 118 -2.79 -0.24 6.88
C THR A 118 -3.20 -1.24 5.79
N GLY A 119 -2.60 -2.43 5.73
CA GLY A 119 -2.99 -3.47 4.77
C GLY A 119 -2.36 -3.38 3.36
N LYS A 120 -1.31 -2.58 3.15
CA LYS A 120 -0.60 -2.46 1.85
C LYS A 120 -0.27 -3.80 1.18
N THR A 121 0.33 -4.72 1.94
CA THR A 121 0.72 -6.04 1.43
C THR A 121 -0.50 -6.88 1.05
N THR A 122 -1.57 -6.83 1.85
CA THR A 122 -2.85 -7.48 1.54
C THR A 122 -3.44 -6.93 0.25
N MET A 123 -3.50 -5.61 0.12
CA MET A 123 -3.99 -4.94 -1.08
C MET A 123 -3.17 -5.31 -2.31
N SER A 124 -1.83 -5.31 -2.23
CA SER A 124 -0.95 -5.64 -3.35
C SER A 124 -1.16 -7.09 -3.82
N ARG A 125 -1.32 -8.05 -2.90
CA ARG A 125 -1.58 -9.45 -3.25
C ARG A 125 -2.95 -9.62 -3.92
N ILE A 126 -3.98 -8.94 -3.42
CA ILE A 126 -5.34 -9.04 -3.98
C ILE A 126 -5.42 -8.34 -5.35
N LEU A 127 -4.78 -7.18 -5.52
CA LEU A 127 -4.65 -6.53 -6.81
C LEU A 127 -3.91 -7.43 -7.81
N GLY A 128 -2.87 -8.15 -7.37
CA GLY A 128 -2.20 -9.16 -8.20
C GLY A 128 -3.16 -10.23 -8.72
N LEU A 129 -4.03 -10.78 -7.86
CA LEU A 129 -5.05 -11.76 -8.26
C LEU A 129 -6.04 -11.18 -9.29
N ILE A 130 -6.49 -9.94 -9.07
CA ILE A 130 -7.44 -9.26 -9.98
C ILE A 130 -6.79 -8.99 -11.33
N LEU A 131 -5.60 -8.39 -11.33
CA LEU A 131 -4.87 -8.00 -12.55
C LEU A 131 -4.48 -9.23 -13.38
N GLN A 132 -4.20 -10.37 -12.73
CA GLN A 132 -4.01 -11.64 -13.41
C GLN A 132 -5.26 -12.08 -14.19
N GLN A 133 -6.47 -11.95 -13.61
CA GLN A 133 -7.72 -12.24 -14.33
C GLN A 133 -7.99 -11.26 -15.46
N LEU A 134 -7.44 -10.04 -15.37
CA LEU A 134 -7.46 -9.04 -16.44
C LEU A 134 -6.34 -9.24 -17.49
N GLY A 135 -5.57 -10.32 -17.39
CA GLY A 135 -4.56 -10.71 -18.38
C GLY A 135 -3.18 -10.06 -18.19
N TYR A 136 -2.94 -9.39 -17.06
CA TYR A 136 -1.67 -8.71 -16.78
C TYR A 136 -0.77 -9.52 -15.85
N ARG A 137 0.54 -9.47 -16.11
CA ARG A 137 1.57 -10.02 -15.23
C ARG A 137 2.04 -8.96 -14.24
N THR A 138 1.87 -9.24 -12.95
CA THR A 138 2.20 -8.30 -11.88
C THR A 138 3.45 -8.71 -11.10
N LEU A 139 4.30 -7.74 -10.76
CA LEU A 139 5.34 -7.88 -9.74
C LEU A 139 4.94 -7.12 -8.49
N SER A 140 4.91 -7.78 -7.33
CA SER A 140 4.88 -7.11 -6.03
C SER A 140 6.31 -6.84 -5.57
N LEU A 141 6.66 -5.56 -5.43
CA LEU A 141 7.94 -5.10 -4.91
C LEU A 141 7.69 -4.32 -3.62
N SER A 142 8.31 -4.72 -2.52
CA SER A 142 8.27 -3.93 -1.28
C SER A 142 9.50 -3.02 -1.22
N LEU A 143 9.35 -1.82 -0.69
CA LEU A 143 10.49 -1.00 -0.31
C LEU A 143 11.40 -1.74 0.68
N ASP A 144 10.82 -2.60 1.53
CA ASP A 144 11.57 -3.43 2.46
C ASP A 144 12.44 -4.51 1.78
N ASP A 145 12.12 -4.92 0.54
CA ASP A 145 12.98 -5.83 -0.23
C ASP A 145 14.29 -5.15 -0.67
N LEU A 146 14.30 -3.82 -0.63
CA LEU A 146 15.40 -2.96 -1.04
C LEU A 146 16.24 -2.48 0.15
N TYR A 147 16.09 -3.06 1.34
CA TYR A 147 17.02 -2.76 2.43
C TYR A 147 18.46 -3.07 2.02
N LYS A 148 19.37 -2.28 2.59
CA LYS A 148 20.80 -2.57 2.57
C LYS A 148 21.10 -3.91 3.24
N THR A 149 22.19 -4.56 2.83
CA THR A 149 22.61 -5.82 3.42
C THR A 149 22.95 -5.65 4.90
N TYR A 150 23.07 -6.76 5.63
CA TYR A 150 23.46 -6.74 7.03
C TYR A 150 24.82 -6.04 7.24
N SER A 151 25.80 -6.29 6.36
CA SER A 151 27.13 -5.67 6.46
C SER A 151 27.08 -4.16 6.24
N GLU A 152 26.32 -3.70 5.25
CA GLU A 152 26.11 -2.27 4.99
C GLU A 152 25.36 -1.59 6.15
N ARG A 153 24.41 -2.30 6.77
CA ARG A 153 23.71 -1.80 7.97
C ARG A 153 24.67 -1.63 9.15
N LEU A 154 25.59 -2.57 9.38
CA LEU A 154 26.60 -2.43 10.43
C LEU A 154 27.50 -1.21 10.18
N ALA A 155 27.88 -0.97 8.92
CA ALA A 155 28.64 0.23 8.56
C ALA A 155 27.84 1.52 8.82
N LEU A 156 26.55 1.56 8.48
CA LEU A 156 25.67 2.69 8.79
C LEU A 156 25.56 2.94 10.30
N LEU A 157 25.40 1.89 11.10
CA LEU A 157 25.28 2.03 12.55
C LEU A 157 26.59 2.55 13.19
N GLN A 158 27.74 2.21 12.61
CA GLN A 158 29.03 2.78 13.03
C GLN A 158 29.17 4.26 12.65
N GLN A 159 28.61 4.67 11.50
CA GLN A 159 28.64 6.06 11.04
C GLN A 159 27.66 6.94 11.81
N ASP A 160 26.47 6.42 12.10
CA ASP A 160 25.43 7.09 12.86
C ASP A 160 24.70 6.08 13.75
N SER A 161 25.01 6.13 15.05
CA SER A 161 24.44 5.22 16.05
C SER A 161 22.91 5.39 16.22
N ARG A 162 22.34 6.49 15.71
CA ARG A 162 20.89 6.71 15.73
C ARG A 162 20.16 5.81 14.73
N LEU A 163 20.82 5.27 13.70
CA LEU A 163 20.23 4.34 12.72
C LEU A 163 20.08 2.92 13.29
N LEU A 164 19.43 2.81 14.45
CA LEU A 164 19.28 1.59 15.23
C LEU A 164 18.58 0.49 14.43
N TRP A 165 17.51 0.85 13.72
CA TRP A 165 16.71 -0.07 12.91
C TRP A 165 16.76 0.26 11.43
N ARG A 166 16.69 -0.79 10.60
CA ARG A 166 16.32 -0.66 9.18
C ARG A 166 14.94 -0.01 9.10
N GLY A 167 14.73 0.86 8.12
CA GLY A 167 13.43 1.49 7.90
C GLY A 167 13.49 2.96 7.49
N PRO A 168 14.22 3.83 8.19
CA PRO A 168 14.32 5.23 7.83
C PRO A 168 15.00 5.47 6.47
N PRO A 169 14.81 6.67 5.87
CA PRO A 169 15.56 7.09 4.69
C PRO A 169 17.07 6.87 4.84
N GLY A 170 17.72 6.39 3.77
CA GLY A 170 19.15 6.07 3.75
C GLY A 170 19.47 4.61 4.10
N THR A 171 18.51 3.85 4.65
CA THR A 171 18.70 2.41 4.98
C THR A 171 18.43 1.46 3.80
N HIS A 172 18.18 2.00 2.61
CA HIS A 172 17.83 1.23 1.41
C HIS A 172 18.90 1.35 0.31
N ASP A 173 18.93 0.37 -0.57
CA ASP A 173 19.76 0.31 -1.77
C ASP A 173 18.99 0.89 -2.98
N ILE A 174 19.05 2.22 -3.11
CA ILE A 174 18.31 2.95 -4.16
C ILE A 174 18.86 2.65 -5.55
N HIS A 175 20.16 2.41 -5.66
CA HIS A 175 20.77 2.07 -6.94
C HIS A 175 20.20 0.74 -7.46
N LEU A 176 20.10 -0.28 -6.60
CA LEU A 176 19.47 -1.54 -6.93
C LEU A 176 17.99 -1.37 -7.32
N ALA A 177 17.24 -0.54 -6.59
CA ALA A 177 15.84 -0.24 -6.91
C ALA A 177 15.68 0.34 -8.32
N LEU A 178 16.52 1.32 -8.67
CA LEU A 178 16.54 1.94 -9.99
C LEU A 178 16.90 0.94 -11.09
N ILE A 179 17.90 0.08 -10.86
CA ILE A 179 18.27 -0.98 -11.82
C ILE A 179 17.07 -1.88 -12.11
N VAL A 180 16.35 -2.35 -11.08
CA VAL A 180 15.19 -3.25 -11.24
C VAL A 180 14.09 -2.57 -12.03
N LEU A 181 13.67 -1.37 -11.62
CA LEU A 181 12.57 -0.66 -12.30
C LEU A 181 12.95 -0.25 -13.73
N ASP A 182 14.18 0.20 -13.97
CA ASP A 182 14.63 0.58 -15.31
C ASP A 182 14.78 -0.66 -16.23
N GLN A 183 15.18 -1.82 -15.71
CA GLN A 183 15.15 -3.08 -16.46
C GLN A 183 13.73 -3.48 -16.87
N ILE A 184 12.76 -3.34 -15.95
CA ILE A 184 11.35 -3.62 -16.22
C ILE A 184 10.82 -2.66 -17.28
N HIS A 185 11.04 -1.35 -17.14
CA HIS A 185 10.63 -0.36 -18.13
C HIS A 185 11.21 -0.61 -19.52
N GLN A 186 12.44 -1.13 -19.60
CA GLN A 186 13.10 -1.48 -20.86
C GLN A 186 12.67 -2.84 -21.42
N GLY A 187 11.78 -3.57 -20.75
CA GLY A 187 11.33 -4.90 -21.17
C GLY A 187 12.44 -5.96 -21.14
N LYS A 188 13.48 -5.77 -20.31
CA LYS A 188 14.58 -6.73 -20.18
C LYS A 188 14.11 -8.02 -19.50
N SER A 189 14.74 -9.13 -19.87
CA SER A 189 14.55 -10.43 -19.23
C SER A 189 15.86 -11.25 -19.27
N PRO A 190 16.22 -11.96 -18.19
CA PRO A 190 15.53 -11.98 -16.90
C PRO A 190 15.73 -10.67 -16.10
N VAL A 191 14.78 -10.36 -15.22
CA VAL A 191 14.93 -9.33 -14.18
C VAL A 191 15.23 -10.03 -12.86
N ILE A 192 16.29 -9.58 -12.17
CA ILE A 192 16.67 -10.10 -10.86
C ILE A 192 16.10 -9.16 -9.80
N VAL A 193 15.06 -9.61 -9.09
CA VAL A 193 14.37 -8.82 -8.08
C VAL A 193 14.91 -9.18 -6.69
N PRO A 194 15.43 -8.22 -5.91
CA PRO A 194 15.91 -8.50 -4.57
C PRO A 194 14.77 -8.92 -3.65
N ARG A 195 15.10 -9.73 -2.65
CA ARG A 195 14.21 -10.11 -1.55
C ARG A 195 14.95 -9.96 -0.23
N PHE A 196 14.22 -9.64 0.83
CA PHE A 196 14.82 -9.41 2.14
C PHE A 196 14.22 -10.33 3.23
N ASP A 197 15.08 -11.04 3.95
CA ASP A 197 14.68 -11.85 5.09
C ASP A 197 14.87 -11.06 6.38
N LYS A 198 13.76 -10.63 6.98
CA LYS A 198 13.74 -9.87 8.24
C LYS A 198 14.17 -10.70 9.46
N SER A 199 14.19 -12.02 9.37
CA SER A 199 14.49 -12.94 10.48
C SER A 199 15.98 -13.28 10.59
N ALA A 200 16.74 -13.12 9.51
CA ALA A 200 18.19 -13.35 9.49
C ALA A 200 18.94 -12.55 10.57
N HIS A 201 20.11 -13.03 10.99
CA HIS A 201 20.97 -12.40 12.01
C HIS A 201 20.21 -11.98 13.29
N GLY A 202 19.41 -12.89 13.84
CA GLY A 202 18.64 -12.64 15.06
C GLY A 202 17.58 -11.54 14.93
N GLY A 203 16.98 -11.39 13.74
CA GLY A 203 15.97 -10.36 13.46
C GLY A 203 16.53 -9.03 12.96
N ALA A 204 17.86 -8.90 12.84
CA ALA A 204 18.46 -7.73 12.18
C ALA A 204 18.17 -7.73 10.67
N GLY A 205 18.02 -8.90 10.07
CA GLY A 205 17.67 -9.14 8.68
C GLY A 205 18.84 -8.97 7.71
N ASP A 206 18.69 -9.59 6.54
CA ASP A 206 19.64 -9.51 5.44
C ASP A 206 18.95 -9.71 4.09
N ARG A 207 19.65 -9.37 3.01
CA ARG A 207 19.23 -9.74 1.66
C ARG A 207 19.29 -11.26 1.51
N THR A 208 18.24 -11.85 0.97
CA THR A 208 18.15 -13.30 0.73
C THR A 208 18.23 -13.60 -0.77
N THR A 209 18.07 -14.87 -1.14
CA THR A 209 18.05 -15.32 -2.53
C THR A 209 17.09 -14.45 -3.35
N PRO A 210 17.57 -13.77 -4.41
CA PRO A 210 16.71 -12.93 -5.23
C PRO A 210 15.74 -13.79 -6.04
N GLU A 211 14.62 -13.18 -6.43
CA GLU A 211 13.68 -13.79 -7.36
C GLU A 211 14.10 -13.48 -8.80
N VAL A 212 14.17 -14.51 -9.65
CA VAL A 212 14.52 -14.38 -11.06
C VAL A 212 13.25 -14.45 -11.91
N ILE A 213 12.88 -13.33 -12.53
CA ILE A 213 11.67 -13.23 -13.32
C ILE A 213 12.04 -13.25 -14.80
N THR A 214 11.61 -14.30 -15.51
CA THR A 214 11.90 -14.51 -16.93
C THR A 214 10.77 -14.04 -17.86
N ASN A 215 9.55 -13.93 -17.35
CA ASN A 215 8.41 -13.43 -18.11
C ASN A 215 8.37 -11.89 -18.05
N PRO A 216 7.92 -11.20 -19.11
CA PRO A 216 7.71 -9.76 -19.06
C PRO A 216 6.73 -9.38 -17.93
N ILE A 217 7.03 -8.27 -17.26
CA ILE A 217 6.20 -7.68 -16.19
C ILE A 217 5.41 -6.52 -16.79
N ASP A 218 4.09 -6.56 -16.65
CA ASP A 218 3.21 -5.50 -17.16
C ASP A 218 2.94 -4.41 -16.13
N ILE A 219 2.86 -4.79 -14.85
CA ILE A 219 2.51 -3.90 -13.76
C ILE A 219 3.39 -4.21 -12.55
N VAL A 220 4.01 -3.18 -11.97
CA VAL A 220 4.71 -3.27 -10.68
C VAL A 220 3.82 -2.63 -9.62
N LEU A 221 3.47 -3.41 -8.59
CA LEU A 221 2.83 -2.93 -7.37
C LEU A 221 3.95 -2.63 -6.38
N PHE A 222 4.38 -1.36 -6.30
CA PHE A 222 5.50 -0.93 -5.49
C PHE A 222 5.00 -0.29 -4.18
N GLU A 223 5.13 -1.00 -3.07
CA GLU A 223 4.57 -0.60 -1.78
C GLU A 223 5.64 -0.27 -0.73
N GLY A 224 5.32 0.66 0.18
CA GLY A 224 6.18 0.94 1.32
C GLY A 224 5.66 2.06 2.21
N TRP A 225 6.26 2.21 3.39
CA TRP A 225 5.72 3.11 4.42
C TRP A 225 5.94 4.61 4.14
N PHE A 226 6.85 4.95 3.23
CA PHE A 226 7.10 6.31 2.75
C PHE A 226 7.27 6.42 1.23
N VAL A 227 6.71 5.48 0.46
CA VAL A 227 6.79 5.52 -1.03
C VAL A 227 6.20 6.81 -1.58
N GLY A 228 7.00 7.59 -2.32
CA GLY A 228 6.57 8.88 -2.87
C GLY A 228 6.68 10.07 -1.92
N VAL A 229 7.14 9.88 -0.67
CA VAL A 229 7.42 10.99 0.25
C VAL A 229 8.63 11.80 -0.23
N LYS A 230 8.46 13.12 -0.25
CA LYS A 230 9.47 14.08 -0.72
C LYS A 230 10.04 14.90 0.45
N PRO A 231 11.27 15.43 0.32
CA PRO A 231 11.81 16.36 1.30
C PRO A 231 10.89 17.57 1.52
N ILE A 232 10.78 18.01 2.77
CA ILE A 232 10.05 19.22 3.16
C ILE A 232 11.01 20.38 3.45
N PRO A 233 10.55 21.64 3.38
CA PRO A 233 11.38 22.79 3.71
C PRO A 233 11.94 22.70 5.15
N PRO A 234 13.26 22.90 5.37
CA PRO A 234 13.87 22.76 6.69
C PRO A 234 13.21 23.58 7.80
N LYS A 235 12.64 24.74 7.46
CA LYS A 235 11.89 25.60 8.40
C LYS A 235 10.74 24.88 9.12
N VAL A 236 10.13 23.86 8.49
CA VAL A 236 9.01 23.10 9.06
C VAL A 236 9.49 22.20 10.21
N LEU A 237 10.77 21.81 10.20
CA LEU A 237 11.39 20.96 11.22
C LEU A 237 11.92 21.75 12.43
N LEU A 238 11.79 23.08 12.46
CA LEU A 238 12.19 23.91 13.60
C LEU A 238 11.26 23.75 14.80
N THR A 239 9.97 23.50 14.53
CA THR A 239 8.93 23.28 15.54
C THR A 239 8.13 22.01 15.22
N PRO A 240 8.77 20.83 15.26
CA PRO A 240 8.12 19.58 14.91
C PRO A 240 7.19 19.11 16.04
N PRO A 241 6.17 18.29 15.73
CA PRO A 241 5.30 17.70 16.74
C PRO A 241 6.02 16.56 17.51
N PRO A 242 5.51 16.20 18.70
CA PRO A 242 5.94 14.98 19.39
C PRO A 242 5.76 13.74 18.50
N PRO A 243 6.65 12.73 18.55
CA PRO A 243 7.71 12.54 19.54
C PRO A 243 9.06 13.21 19.20
N ILE A 244 9.14 14.15 18.24
CA ILE A 244 10.38 14.90 17.96
C ILE A 244 10.53 16.02 18.99
N LEU A 245 11.18 15.72 20.13
CA LEU A 245 11.20 16.63 21.29
C LEU A 245 12.59 17.22 21.54
N THR A 246 13.62 16.39 21.50
CA THR A 246 14.99 16.77 21.83
C THR A 246 15.73 17.33 20.61
N ASP A 247 16.86 18.02 20.82
CA ASP A 247 17.69 18.48 19.71
C ASP A 247 18.28 17.31 18.91
N VAL A 248 18.52 16.16 19.56
CA VAL A 248 18.94 14.92 18.89
C VAL A 248 17.82 14.41 17.96
N ASP A 249 16.56 14.42 18.41
CA ASP A 249 15.42 14.01 17.59
C ASP A 249 15.23 14.97 16.39
N LYS A 250 15.33 16.29 16.63
CA LYS A 250 15.22 17.30 15.56
C LYS A 250 16.32 17.13 14.51
N GLN A 251 17.56 16.91 14.96
CA GLN A 251 18.68 16.66 14.06
C GLN A 251 18.44 15.37 13.27
N PHE A 252 17.98 14.30 13.93
CA PHE A 252 17.65 13.05 13.26
C PHE A 252 16.57 13.24 12.19
N ALA A 253 15.47 13.93 12.50
CA ALA A 253 14.41 14.23 11.53
C ALA A 253 14.92 15.07 10.34
N SER A 254 15.82 16.03 10.59
CA SER A 254 16.47 16.84 9.56
C SER A 254 17.39 16.02 8.65
N ASP A 255 18.16 15.11 9.23
CA ASP A 255 19.03 14.21 8.48
C ASP A 255 18.20 13.26 7.61
N MET A 256 17.11 12.68 8.16
CA MET A 256 16.20 11.83 7.40
C MET A 256 15.49 12.58 6.26
N ASN A 257 15.09 13.84 6.51
CA ASN A 257 14.56 14.71 5.47
C ASN A 257 15.57 14.99 4.35
N ASN A 258 16.86 15.11 4.67
CA ASN A 258 17.91 15.25 3.66
C ASN A 258 18.11 13.96 2.86
N GLN A 259 18.11 12.81 3.52
CA GLN A 259 18.25 11.50 2.86
C GLN A 259 17.13 11.23 1.85
N LEU A 260 15.93 11.79 2.03
CA LEU A 260 14.84 11.67 1.05
C LEU A 260 15.19 12.23 -0.35
N LYS A 261 16.21 13.09 -0.47
CA LYS A 261 16.67 13.60 -1.79
C LYS A 261 17.15 12.46 -2.69
N ASP A 262 17.80 11.45 -2.10
CA ASP A 262 18.32 10.29 -2.83
C ASP A 262 17.20 9.40 -3.37
N TYR A 263 15.99 9.50 -2.81
CA TYR A 263 14.83 8.73 -3.24
C TYR A 263 14.05 9.40 -4.37
N LEU A 264 14.31 10.68 -4.68
CA LEU A 264 13.57 11.41 -5.72
C LEU A 264 13.65 10.72 -7.09
N PRO A 265 14.81 10.24 -7.58
CA PRO A 265 14.88 9.53 -8.86
C PRO A 265 14.06 8.24 -8.86
N LEU A 266 13.91 7.58 -7.70
CA LEU A 266 13.08 6.39 -7.55
C LEU A 266 11.59 6.74 -7.63
N TRP A 267 11.18 7.84 -7.01
CA TRP A 267 9.79 8.31 -7.09
C TRP A 267 9.40 8.80 -8.49
N GLU A 268 10.35 9.27 -9.29
CA GLU A 268 10.13 9.60 -10.70
C GLU A 268 9.81 8.37 -11.58
N ARG A 269 10.04 7.14 -11.08
CA ARG A 269 9.62 5.92 -11.78
C ARG A 269 8.17 5.53 -11.49
N LEU A 270 7.49 6.19 -10.56
CA LEU A 270 6.08 5.92 -10.28
C LEU A 270 5.22 6.58 -11.37
N ASP A 271 4.30 5.81 -11.96
CA ASP A 271 3.31 6.35 -12.90
C ASP A 271 2.03 6.82 -12.18
N SER A 272 1.80 6.32 -10.96
CA SER A 272 0.65 6.64 -10.11
C SER A 272 0.98 6.41 -8.63
N LEU A 273 0.33 7.13 -7.73
CA LEU A 273 0.48 6.95 -6.28
C LEU A 273 -0.86 6.86 -5.55
N ILE A 274 -1.07 5.75 -4.84
CA ILE A 274 -2.17 5.53 -3.91
C ILE A 274 -1.65 5.69 -2.49
N VAL A 275 -2.38 6.42 -1.65
CA VAL A 275 -2.06 6.59 -0.23
C VAL A 275 -3.16 5.96 0.63
N LEU A 276 -2.79 4.92 1.38
CA LEU A 276 -3.57 4.35 2.47
C LEU A 276 -3.37 5.20 3.72
N TYR A 277 -4.29 6.14 3.96
CA TYR A 277 -4.17 7.18 4.97
C TYR A 277 -5.00 6.83 6.22
N PRO A 278 -4.38 6.42 7.34
CA PRO A 278 -5.14 6.29 8.58
C PRO A 278 -5.66 7.67 8.99
N THR A 279 -6.94 7.76 9.37
CA THR A 279 -7.55 9.04 9.81
C THR A 279 -6.87 9.60 11.06
N ASP A 280 -6.19 8.74 11.82
CA ASP A 280 -5.22 9.09 12.84
C ASP A 280 -3.97 8.20 12.71
N TYR A 281 -2.80 8.80 12.49
CA TYR A 281 -1.55 8.05 12.33
C TYR A 281 -1.20 7.20 13.56
N ARG A 282 -1.70 7.58 14.75
CA ARG A 282 -1.47 6.87 16.01
C ARG A 282 -2.11 5.48 16.04
N TYR A 283 -3.05 5.20 15.15
CA TYR A 283 -3.58 3.85 14.98
C TYR A 283 -2.50 2.84 14.61
N SER A 284 -1.43 3.26 13.92
CA SER A 284 -0.29 2.38 13.61
C SER A 284 0.37 1.78 14.87
N LEU A 285 0.40 2.50 15.99
CA LEU A 285 0.87 1.96 17.27
C LEU A 285 -0.08 0.89 17.82
N ALA A 286 -1.38 1.18 17.83
CA ALA A 286 -2.40 0.25 18.32
C ALA A 286 -2.43 -1.04 17.49
N TRP A 287 -2.42 -0.90 16.16
CA TRP A 287 -2.37 -2.03 15.22
C TRP A 287 -1.08 -2.83 15.35
N ARG A 288 0.06 -2.16 15.58
CA ARG A 288 1.32 -2.87 15.82
C ARG A 288 1.26 -3.70 17.11
N LYS A 289 0.75 -3.14 18.21
CA LYS A 289 0.53 -3.88 19.46
C LYS A 289 -0.40 -5.07 19.27
N GLN A 290 -1.50 -4.89 18.51
CA GLN A 290 -2.43 -5.98 18.20
C GLN A 290 -1.75 -7.11 17.41
N ALA A 291 -1.00 -6.77 16.35
CA ALA A 291 -0.29 -7.74 15.54
C ALA A 291 0.77 -8.51 16.35
N GLU A 292 1.52 -7.81 17.21
CA GLU A 292 2.53 -8.45 18.08
C GLU A 292 1.88 -9.42 19.08
N ARG A 293 0.78 -9.02 19.72
CA ARG A 293 0.00 -9.89 20.63
C ARG A 293 -0.51 -11.14 19.92
N GLN A 294 -0.99 -11.02 18.69
CA GLN A 294 -1.41 -12.17 17.88
C GLN A 294 -0.24 -13.11 17.54
N MET A 295 0.95 -12.58 17.26
CA MET A 295 2.16 -13.38 17.03
C MET A 295 2.59 -14.13 18.30
N ILE A 296 2.59 -13.45 19.46
CA ILE A 296 2.93 -14.06 20.75
C ILE A 296 1.92 -15.15 21.12
N ALA A 297 0.62 -14.89 20.94
CA ALA A 297 -0.43 -15.88 21.17
C ALA A 297 -0.30 -17.11 20.24
N ALA A 298 0.29 -16.94 19.05
CA ALA A 298 0.63 -18.02 18.13
C ALA A 298 1.95 -18.74 18.47
N GLY A 299 2.56 -18.48 19.63
CA GLY A 299 3.76 -19.15 20.12
C GLY A 299 5.08 -18.62 19.57
N LYS A 300 5.08 -17.43 18.92
CA LYS A 300 6.30 -16.79 18.44
C LYS A 300 6.87 -15.84 19.50
N SER A 301 8.17 -15.55 19.43
CA SER A 301 8.74 -14.43 20.18
C SER A 301 8.17 -13.10 19.67
N GLY A 302 8.12 -12.10 20.55
CA GLY A 302 7.65 -10.77 20.21
C GLY A 302 8.22 -9.71 21.16
N MET A 303 8.09 -8.46 20.75
CA MET A 303 8.46 -7.29 21.53
C MET A 303 7.45 -7.02 22.65
N SER A 304 7.93 -6.48 23.76
CA SER A 304 7.10 -5.89 24.82
C SER A 304 6.38 -4.63 24.33
N ASP A 305 5.30 -4.23 25.02
CA ASP A 305 4.56 -3.01 24.67
C ASP A 305 5.47 -1.75 24.66
N ALA A 306 6.47 -1.68 25.53
CA ALA A 306 7.44 -0.58 25.59
C ALA A 306 8.41 -0.58 24.40
N GLU A 307 8.91 -1.76 24.00
CA GLU A 307 9.75 -1.90 22.81
C GLU A 307 8.98 -1.54 21.53
N ILE A 308 7.70 -1.92 21.46
CA ILE A 308 6.82 -1.54 20.34
C ILE A 308 6.62 -0.02 20.29
N GLU A 309 6.37 0.62 21.44
CA GLU A 309 6.23 2.08 21.52
C GLU A 309 7.49 2.79 21.04
N GLU A 310 8.67 2.37 21.52
CA GLU A 310 9.93 2.96 21.10
C GLU A 310 10.20 2.73 19.61
N PHE A 311 9.90 1.53 19.11
CA PHE A 311 9.99 1.20 17.69
C PHE A 311 9.12 2.13 16.85
N VAL A 312 7.83 2.30 17.20
CA VAL A 312 6.92 3.16 16.42
C VAL A 312 7.31 4.63 16.53
N ASN A 313 7.67 5.10 17.74
CA ASN A 313 8.12 6.47 17.96
C ASN A 313 9.41 6.78 17.19
N TYR A 314 10.31 5.81 17.01
CA TYR A 314 11.48 5.97 16.16
C TYR A 314 11.11 6.27 14.69
N PHE A 315 10.13 5.57 14.12
CA PHE A 315 9.65 5.88 12.77
C PHE A 315 9.01 7.26 12.70
N TRP A 316 8.19 7.63 13.69
CA TRP A 316 7.59 8.96 13.75
C TRP A 316 8.62 10.08 13.96
N ARG A 317 9.74 9.81 14.64
CA ARG A 317 10.87 10.75 14.72
C ARG A 317 11.61 10.88 13.39
N SER A 318 11.73 9.79 12.64
CA SER A 318 12.41 9.81 11.34
C SER A 318 11.63 10.60 10.29
N LEU A 319 10.33 10.33 10.15
CA LEU A 319 9.43 10.97 9.21
C LEU A 319 8.04 11.11 9.85
N HIS A 320 7.82 12.18 10.60
CA HIS A 320 6.56 12.39 11.29
C HIS A 320 5.36 12.46 10.33
N PRO A 321 4.31 11.62 10.47
CA PRO A 321 3.22 11.56 9.50
C PRO A 321 2.54 12.90 9.21
N GLU A 322 2.34 13.74 10.23
CA GLU A 322 1.74 15.06 10.03
C GLU A 322 2.61 16.03 9.21
N LEU A 323 3.93 15.87 9.25
CA LEU A 323 4.84 16.74 8.51
C LEU A 323 5.04 16.28 7.07
N PHE A 324 5.01 14.96 6.83
CA PHE A 324 5.38 14.38 5.53
C PHE A 324 4.18 13.84 4.73
N ILE A 325 3.20 13.24 5.40
CA ILE A 325 2.05 12.60 4.73
C ILE A 325 0.91 13.58 4.52
N ASN A 326 0.57 14.40 5.52
CA ASN A 326 -0.52 15.38 5.40
C ASN A 326 -0.35 16.34 4.20
N PRO A 327 0.82 16.97 3.96
CA PRO A 327 0.98 17.78 2.76
C PRO A 327 1.00 16.94 1.47
N LEU A 328 1.51 15.70 1.52
CA LEU A 328 1.56 14.81 0.36
C LEU A 328 0.16 14.43 -0.14
N ILE A 329 -0.77 14.10 0.75
CA ILE A 329 -2.16 13.74 0.37
C ILE A 329 -2.97 14.91 -0.20
N GLN A 330 -2.47 16.15 -0.07
CA GLN A 330 -3.05 17.34 -0.71
C GLN A 330 -2.36 17.67 -2.04
N SER A 331 -1.24 17.01 -2.36
CA SER A 331 -0.44 17.29 -3.55
C SER A 331 -1.04 16.62 -4.79
N SER A 332 -0.76 17.21 -5.96
CA SER A 332 -1.14 16.61 -7.26
C SER A 332 -0.29 15.40 -7.64
N SER A 333 0.69 14.99 -6.82
CA SER A 333 1.45 13.76 -7.03
C SER A 333 0.78 12.51 -6.44
N VAL A 334 -0.39 12.66 -5.80
CA VAL A 334 -1.19 11.55 -5.30
C VAL A 334 -2.47 11.45 -6.13
N ASP A 335 -2.71 10.28 -6.70
CA ASP A 335 -3.87 10.01 -7.56
C ASP A 335 -5.10 9.58 -6.78
N LEU A 336 -4.87 8.87 -5.66
CA LEU A 336 -5.93 8.36 -4.79
C LEU A 336 -5.48 8.33 -3.33
N VAL A 337 -6.30 8.89 -2.45
CA VAL A 337 -6.20 8.77 -1.00
C VAL A 337 -7.38 7.94 -0.52
N ILE A 338 -7.09 6.89 0.24
CA ILE A 338 -8.08 6.01 0.85
C ILE A 338 -7.93 6.16 2.37
N GLU A 339 -8.93 6.76 3.01
CA GLU A 339 -8.94 6.89 4.47
C GLU A 339 -9.16 5.53 5.13
N ILE A 340 -8.49 5.29 6.26
CA ILE A 340 -8.61 4.06 7.05
C ILE A 340 -8.97 4.45 8.49
N ASN A 341 -10.10 3.93 8.98
CA ASN A 341 -10.58 4.14 10.34
C ASN A 341 -9.87 3.18 11.31
N ALA A 342 -10.05 3.40 12.62
CA ALA A 342 -9.41 2.60 13.67
C ALA A 342 -9.65 1.08 13.57
N ASP A 343 -10.82 0.69 13.07
CA ASP A 343 -11.26 -0.69 12.87
C ASP A 343 -10.82 -1.30 11.52
N HIS A 344 -9.95 -0.60 10.78
CA HIS A 344 -9.51 -0.91 9.41
C HIS A 344 -10.60 -0.80 8.34
N SER A 345 -11.80 -0.33 8.67
CA SER A 345 -12.79 0.05 7.65
C SER A 345 -12.31 1.26 6.86
N PHE A 346 -12.76 1.35 5.60
CA PHE A 346 -12.42 2.49 4.75
C PHE A 346 -13.33 3.69 5.04
N GLY A 347 -12.71 4.86 5.18
CA GLY A 347 -13.39 6.15 5.23
C GLY A 347 -13.62 6.73 3.84
N ASN A 348 -13.33 8.02 3.65
CA ASN A 348 -13.49 8.67 2.36
C ASN A 348 -12.40 8.29 1.35
N PHE A 349 -12.79 8.37 0.07
CA PHE A 349 -11.93 8.21 -1.09
C PHE A 349 -11.79 9.58 -1.75
N ARG A 350 -10.56 10.02 -2.00
CA ARG A 350 -10.30 11.34 -2.58
C ARG A 350 -9.27 11.22 -3.68
N SER A 351 -9.49 11.91 -4.80
CA SER A 351 -8.47 12.06 -5.85
C SER A 351 -8.02 13.53 -5.90
N PRO A 352 -6.86 13.88 -5.30
CA PRO A 352 -6.32 15.23 -5.32
C PRO A 352 -6.17 15.81 -6.74
N THR A 353 -5.85 14.96 -7.72
CA THR A 353 -5.73 15.32 -9.14
C THR A 353 -7.05 15.79 -9.76
N SER A 354 -8.19 15.29 -9.26
CA SER A 354 -9.54 15.65 -9.75
C SER A 354 -10.04 17.04 -9.34
N LEU A 355 -9.27 17.77 -8.52
CA LEU A 355 -9.56 19.17 -8.14
C LEU A 355 -9.22 20.18 -9.26
N ARG A 356 -8.64 19.73 -10.38
CA ARG A 356 -8.30 20.59 -11.54
C ARG A 356 -9.40 20.75 -12.61
N SER A 357 -10.59 20.17 -12.47
CA SER A 357 -11.69 20.39 -13.44
C SER A 357 -12.55 21.63 -13.17
N ARG A 358 -12.07 22.59 -12.36
CA ARG A 358 -12.61 23.97 -12.29
C ARG A 358 -11.47 24.96 -12.35
N GLY A 359 -11.17 25.42 -13.56
CA GLY A 359 -10.13 26.41 -13.82
C GLY A 359 -9.74 26.48 -15.29
N SER A 360 -10.73 26.54 -16.18
CA SER A 360 -10.60 27.22 -17.45
C SER A 360 -11.09 28.65 -17.23
N ASP A 361 -10.19 29.61 -17.31
CA ASP A 361 -10.36 30.89 -17.99
C ASP A 361 -8.98 31.37 -18.46
#